data_AF-A0AAE1BX70-F1
#
_entry.id   AF-A0AAE1BX70-F1
#
_cell.length_a   1.000
_cell.length_b   1.000
_cell.length_c   1.000
_cell.angle_alpha   90.00
_cell.angle_beta   90.00
_cell.angle_gamma   90.00
#
_symmetry.space_group_name_H-M   'P 1'
#
loop_
_entity.id
_entity.type
_entity.pdbx_description
1 polymer ?
#
loop_
_entity_poly.entity_id
_entity_poly.type
_entity_poly.pdbx_seq_one_letter_code
_entity_poly.pdbx_strand_id
1 'polypeptide(L)'
;MAPGGCELPNEEYEAQFLGFTPSMFLDGVERIIADRLSEALDQLEQHMSKVPVAVLPPNESHNGINTLRMEVDKHFTKTIQKFKVNARKTLMVPPPILHPADKEQANPASAVDITILETEIEKLQLQLKNEKFMQAKYKEELQEAEVVLHEQKEVLEGILAPHVVTNMEVAREKLLFIQTNQNEVEAAIERVKLATVHLPSHSDFTPDQIISNEVFQNDE
;
A
#
# COMPACT_ATOMS: atom_id res chain seq x y z
N MET A 1 -54.57 27.99 5.19
CA MET A 1 -54.32 27.22 6.44
C MET A 1 -53.34 26.12 6.10
N ALA A 2 -52.06 26.32 6.42
CA ALA A 2 -51.05 25.26 6.30
C ALA A 2 -51.02 24.50 7.63
N PRO A 3 -50.94 23.15 7.62
CA PRO A 3 -50.79 22.38 8.85
C PRO A 3 -49.41 22.67 9.43
N GLY A 4 -49.37 23.05 10.70
CA GLY A 4 -48.15 23.28 11.46
C GLY A 4 -47.43 21.97 11.71
N GLY A 5 -46.63 21.53 10.73
CA GLY A 5 -45.57 20.56 10.93
C GLY A 5 -44.53 21.17 11.84
N CYS A 6 -44.48 20.71 13.08
CA CYS A 6 -43.38 20.98 13.99
C CYS A 6 -42.25 20.00 13.66
N GLU A 7 -41.70 20.11 12.46
CA GLU A 7 -40.48 19.41 12.05
C GLU A 7 -39.31 20.09 12.77
N LEU A 8 -38.64 19.34 13.65
CA LEU A 8 -37.33 19.74 14.14
C LEU A 8 -36.35 19.67 12.97
N PRO A 9 -35.39 20.60 12.88
CA PRO A 9 -34.33 20.51 11.90
C PRO A 9 -33.42 19.36 12.34
N ASN A 10 -33.54 18.23 11.64
CA ASN A 10 -32.64 17.09 11.68
C ASN A 10 -32.56 16.28 13.00
N GLU A 11 -33.49 15.33 13.18
CA GLU A 11 -33.37 14.23 14.19
C GLU A 11 -32.37 13.13 13.75
N GLU A 12 -31.56 13.39 12.73
CA GLU A 12 -30.58 12.44 12.18
C GLU A 12 -29.54 12.04 13.23
N TYR A 13 -29.12 13.00 14.07
CA TYR A 13 -28.13 12.75 15.11
C TYR A 13 -28.68 11.83 16.21
N GLU A 14 -29.89 12.14 16.68
CA GLU A 14 -30.62 11.29 17.62
C GLU A 14 -30.87 9.91 17.03
N ALA A 15 -31.21 9.83 15.74
CA ALA A 15 -31.43 8.55 15.06
C ALA A 15 -30.16 7.70 14.99
N GLN A 16 -29.00 8.31 14.74
CA GLN A 16 -27.71 7.61 14.79
C GLN A 16 -27.40 7.11 16.21
N PHE A 17 -27.68 7.93 17.24
CA PHE A 17 -27.39 7.58 18.64
C PHE A 17 -28.36 6.52 19.21
N LEU A 18 -29.66 6.63 18.92
CA LEU A 18 -30.72 5.81 19.51
C LEU A 18 -31.13 4.61 18.63
N GLY A 19 -30.81 4.64 17.33
CA GLY A 19 -31.28 3.66 16.34
C GLY A 19 -32.74 3.86 15.90
N PHE A 20 -33.40 4.92 16.35
CA PHE A 20 -34.74 5.34 15.94
C PHE A 20 -34.89 6.86 16.08
N THR A 21 -35.81 7.46 15.34
CA THR A 21 -36.12 8.89 15.49
C THR A 21 -37.04 9.11 16.69
N PRO A 22 -36.74 10.09 17.58
CA PRO A 22 -37.61 10.43 18.71
C PRO A 22 -39.07 10.68 18.31
N SER A 23 -39.31 11.28 17.14
CA SER A 23 -40.67 11.49 16.63
C SER A 23 -41.41 10.17 16.36
N MET A 24 -40.78 9.19 15.70
CA MET A 24 -41.41 7.89 15.44
C MET A 24 -41.77 7.15 16.74
N PHE A 25 -40.88 7.18 17.73
CA PHE A 25 -41.14 6.58 19.03
C PHE A 25 -42.35 7.21 19.72
N LEU A 26 -42.40 8.54 19.76
CA LEU A 26 -43.48 9.29 20.42
C LEU A 26 -44.83 9.14 19.73
N ASP A 27 -44.84 9.06 18.40
CA ASP A 27 -46.07 8.80 17.63
C ASP A 27 -46.56 7.37 17.84
N GLY A 28 -45.65 6.40 17.96
CA GLY A 28 -45.97 5.03 18.34
C GLY A 28 -46.61 4.94 19.73
N VAL A 29 -46.05 5.65 20.72
CA VAL A 29 -46.60 5.73 22.09
C VAL A 29 -47.98 6.38 22.09
N GLU A 30 -48.16 7.50 21.39
CA GLU A 30 -49.47 8.17 21.29
C GLU A 30 -50.53 7.22 20.73
N ARG A 31 -50.22 6.53 19.62
CA ARG A 31 -51.15 5.59 18.99
C ARG A 31 -51.54 4.46 19.93
N ILE A 32 -50.57 3.82 20.58
CA ILE A 32 -50.85 2.73 21.52
C ILE A 32 -51.76 3.19 22.65
N ILE A 33 -51.53 4.38 23.21
CA ILE A 33 -52.38 4.89 24.29
C ILE A 33 -53.78 5.23 23.78
N ALA A 34 -53.88 5.87 22.61
CA ALA A 34 -55.17 6.20 21.98
C ALA A 34 -56.00 4.94 21.70
N ASP A 35 -55.38 3.90 21.14
CA ASP A 35 -56.03 2.62 20.86
C ASP A 35 -56.56 1.97 22.15
N ARG A 36 -55.77 1.99 23.23
CA ARG A 36 -56.17 1.45 24.53
C ARG A 36 -57.29 2.24 25.20
N LEU A 37 -57.29 3.56 25.06
CA LEU A 37 -58.38 4.41 25.55
C LEU A 37 -59.68 4.13 24.81
N SER A 38 -59.63 4.00 23.48
CA SER A 38 -60.80 3.64 22.68
C SER A 38 -61.34 2.26 23.07
N GLU A 39 -60.46 1.25 23.17
CA GLU A 39 -60.82 -0.11 23.57
C GLU A 39 -61.50 -0.12 24.95
N ALA A 40 -60.98 0.63 25.92
CA ALA A 40 -61.58 0.73 27.25
C ALA A 40 -62.98 1.38 27.23
N LEU A 41 -63.19 2.41 26.41
CA LEU A 41 -64.48 3.08 26.24
C LEU A 41 -65.49 2.17 25.51
N ASP A 42 -65.04 1.40 24.52
CA ASP A 42 -65.87 0.40 23.84
C ASP A 42 -66.30 -0.71 24.80
N GLN A 43 -65.39 -1.21 25.63
CA GLN A 43 -65.71 -2.19 26.66
C GLN A 43 -66.70 -1.63 27.69
N LEU A 44 -66.50 -0.38 28.13
CA LEU A 44 -67.41 0.29 29.05
C LEU A 44 -68.82 0.41 28.45
N GLU A 45 -68.92 0.83 27.19
CA GLU A 45 -70.19 0.91 26.46
C GLU A 45 -70.88 -0.46 26.36
N GLN A 46 -70.11 -1.50 26.04
CA GLN A 46 -70.60 -2.86 25.99
C GLN A 46 -71.12 -3.33 27.36
N HIS A 47 -70.44 -2.99 28.46
CA HIS A 47 -70.90 -3.32 29.80
C HIS A 47 -72.17 -2.56 30.19
N MET A 48 -72.25 -1.27 29.84
CA MET A 48 -73.42 -0.44 30.12
C MET A 48 -74.66 -0.90 29.33
N SER A 49 -74.48 -1.44 28.12
CA SER A 49 -75.59 -2.01 27.33
C SER A 49 -76.26 -3.23 27.98
N LYS A 50 -75.60 -3.88 28.96
CA LYS A 50 -76.13 -5.03 29.70
C LYS A 50 -76.99 -4.61 30.91
N VAL A 51 -77.02 -3.32 31.26
CA VAL A 51 -77.83 -2.80 32.37
C VAL A 51 -79.32 -2.84 31.96
N PRO A 52 -80.23 -3.29 32.85
CA PRO A 52 -81.65 -3.32 32.53
C PRO A 52 -82.20 -1.95 32.12
N VAL A 53 -83.02 -1.91 31.06
CA VAL A 53 -83.60 -0.69 30.49
C VAL A 53 -84.44 0.11 31.51
N ALA A 54 -85.03 -0.57 32.49
CA ALA A 54 -85.78 0.08 33.57
C ALA A 54 -84.90 0.92 34.52
N VAL A 55 -83.58 0.69 34.53
CA VAL A 55 -82.60 1.40 35.35
C VAL A 55 -81.86 2.45 34.53
N LEU A 56 -81.47 2.12 33.30
CA LEU A 56 -80.75 3.03 32.42
C LEU A 56 -81.24 2.88 30.97
N PRO A 57 -81.89 3.90 30.41
CA PRO A 57 -82.27 3.90 29.00
C PRO A 57 -81.03 3.82 28.08
N PRO A 58 -81.04 3.00 27.01
CA PRO A 58 -79.91 2.87 26.09
C PRO A 58 -79.41 4.20 25.49
N ASN A 59 -80.34 5.12 25.21
CA ASN A 59 -80.01 6.44 24.66
C ASN A 59 -79.24 7.31 25.66
N GLU A 60 -79.57 7.23 26.95
CA GLU A 60 -78.86 7.97 28.00
C GLU A 60 -77.46 7.39 28.22
N SER A 61 -77.34 6.06 28.21
CA SER A 61 -76.06 5.37 28.26
C SER A 61 -75.14 5.78 27.10
N HIS A 62 -75.63 5.72 25.86
CA HIS A 62 -74.84 6.07 24.68
C HIS A 62 -74.44 7.56 24.67
N ASN A 63 -75.36 8.46 25.02
CA ASN A 63 -75.04 9.90 25.13
C ASN A 63 -74.02 10.20 26.24
N GLY A 64 -74.10 9.49 27.38
CA GLY A 64 -73.14 9.61 28.47
C GLY A 64 -71.75 9.14 28.06
N ILE A 65 -71.65 7.98 27.40
CA ILE A 65 -70.38 7.46 26.86
C ILE A 65 -69.80 8.39 25.80
N ASN A 66 -70.61 8.92 24.88
CA ASN A 66 -70.15 9.87 23.87
C ASN A 66 -69.61 11.16 24.50
N THR A 67 -70.30 11.67 25.54
CA THR A 67 -69.83 12.82 26.32
C THR A 67 -68.49 12.51 26.99
N LEU A 68 -68.34 11.31 27.56
CA LEU A 68 -67.10 10.85 28.16
C LEU A 68 -65.98 10.74 27.13
N ARG A 69 -66.23 10.15 25.95
CA ARG A 69 -65.28 10.06 24.84
C ARG A 69 -64.75 11.44 24.45
N MET A 70 -65.65 12.42 24.25
CA MET A 70 -65.26 13.79 23.92
C MET A 70 -64.35 14.43 24.98
N GLU A 71 -64.66 14.25 26.27
CA GLU A 71 -63.85 14.83 27.34
C GLU A 71 -62.50 14.10 27.47
N VAL A 72 -62.47 12.77 27.31
CA VAL A 72 -61.24 11.98 27.26
C VAL A 72 -60.35 12.43 26.11
N ASP A 73 -60.86 12.56 24.89
CA ASP A 73 -60.08 12.97 23.72
C ASP A 73 -59.47 14.37 23.89
N LYS A 74 -60.27 15.30 24.42
CA LYS A 74 -59.84 16.68 24.72
C LYS A 74 -58.73 16.72 25.76
N HIS A 75 -58.84 15.92 26.83
CA HIS A 75 -57.79 15.84 27.85
C HIS A 75 -56.57 15.05 27.40
N PHE A 76 -56.77 13.98 26.63
CA PHE A 76 -55.72 13.16 26.06
C PHE A 76 -54.83 14.00 25.14
N THR A 77 -55.42 14.71 24.18
CA THR A 77 -54.69 15.58 23.23
C THR A 77 -53.79 16.58 23.95
N LYS A 78 -54.31 17.23 25.01
CA LYS A 78 -53.52 18.18 25.81
C LYS A 78 -52.40 17.51 26.60
N THR A 79 -52.68 16.33 27.14
CA THR A 79 -51.74 15.59 27.99
C THR A 79 -50.62 14.97 27.16
N ILE A 80 -50.97 14.32 26.04
CA ILE A 80 -50.00 13.70 25.14
C ILE A 80 -49.08 14.75 24.52
N GLN A 81 -49.60 15.94 24.18
CA GLN A 81 -48.76 17.02 23.67
C GLN A 81 -47.72 17.48 24.71
N LYS A 82 -48.12 17.64 25.98
CA LYS A 82 -47.20 17.97 27.08
C LYS A 82 -46.18 16.87 27.31
N PHE A 83 -46.61 15.61 27.26
CA PHE A 83 -45.73 14.46 27.36
C PHE A 83 -44.70 14.45 26.23
N LYS A 84 -45.11 14.61 24.96
CA LYS A 84 -44.21 14.68 23.81
C LYS A 84 -43.15 15.77 23.98
N VAL A 85 -43.54 16.97 24.42
CA VAL A 85 -42.59 18.07 24.66
C VAL A 85 -41.56 17.70 25.73
N ASN A 86 -41.97 17.08 26.82
CA ASN A 86 -41.05 16.70 27.89
C ASN A 86 -40.17 15.50 27.50
N ALA A 87 -40.75 14.49 26.88
CA ALA A 87 -40.03 13.30 26.43
C ALA A 87 -39.00 13.64 25.35
N ARG A 88 -39.31 14.58 24.44
CA ARG A 88 -38.33 15.09 23.45
C ARG A 88 -37.07 15.63 24.13
N LYS A 89 -37.20 16.37 25.24
CA LYS A 89 -36.02 16.89 25.98
C LYS A 89 -35.14 15.78 26.55
N THR A 90 -35.71 14.62 26.84
CA THR A 90 -34.97 13.45 27.35
C THR A 90 -34.35 12.63 26.23
N LEU A 91 -34.99 12.59 25.05
CA LEU A 91 -34.54 11.84 23.88
C LEU A 91 -33.55 12.61 23.00
N MET A 92 -33.44 13.93 23.17
CA MET A 92 -32.44 14.74 22.47
C MET A 92 -31.04 14.50 23.04
N VAL A 93 -30.07 14.36 22.13
CA VAL A 93 -28.66 14.33 22.52
C VAL A 93 -28.24 15.76 22.88
N PRO A 94 -27.66 16.00 24.07
CA PRO A 94 -27.20 17.33 24.44
C PRO A 94 -26.14 17.86 23.46
N PRO A 95 -26.18 19.16 23.05
CA PRO A 95 -25.22 19.72 22.09
C PRO A 95 -23.72 19.53 22.38
N PRO A 96 -23.24 19.52 23.64
CA PRO A 96 -21.81 19.31 23.90
C PRO A 96 -21.41 17.82 23.86
N ILE A 97 -22.35 16.89 23.74
CA ILE A 97 -22.07 15.46 23.74
C ILE A 97 -21.92 15.00 22.29
N LEU A 98 -20.68 14.73 21.90
CA LEU A 98 -20.37 14.05 20.66
C LEU A 98 -20.54 12.54 20.84
N HIS A 99 -21.11 11.90 19.83
CA HIS A 99 -21.15 10.47 19.67
C HIS A 99 -19.70 9.94 19.64
N PRO A 100 -19.39 8.76 20.23
CA PRO A 100 -18.04 8.21 20.21
C PRO A 100 -17.43 8.07 18.82
N ALA A 101 -18.25 7.84 17.80
CA ALA A 101 -17.84 7.79 16.39
C ALA A 101 -17.37 9.15 15.83
N ASP A 102 -17.87 10.25 16.39
CA ASP A 102 -17.54 11.61 15.96
C ASP A 102 -16.43 12.23 16.82
N LYS A 103 -15.76 11.44 17.66
CA LYS A 103 -14.72 11.95 18.55
C LYS A 103 -13.60 12.68 17.80
N GLU A 104 -13.26 12.21 16.61
CA GLU A 104 -12.27 12.86 15.74
C GLU A 104 -12.77 14.20 15.16
N GLN A 105 -14.09 14.40 15.06
CA GLN A 105 -14.68 15.68 14.65
C GLN A 105 -14.64 16.73 15.75
N ALA A 106 -14.32 16.35 17.00
CA ALA A 106 -14.15 17.31 18.10
C ALA A 106 -13.00 18.29 17.83
N ASN A 107 -11.97 17.83 17.11
CA ASN A 107 -10.82 18.63 16.69
C ASN A 107 -10.71 18.53 15.16
N PRO A 108 -11.58 19.23 14.42
CA PRO A 108 -11.57 19.15 12.97
C PRO A 108 -10.23 19.67 12.44
N ALA A 109 -9.58 18.87 11.59
CA ALA A 109 -8.40 19.32 10.87
C ALA A 109 -8.75 20.54 10.01
N SER A 110 -7.90 21.55 10.00
CA SER A 110 -8.13 22.70 9.13
C SER A 110 -7.93 22.29 7.67
N ALA A 111 -8.54 23.03 6.73
CA ALA A 111 -8.32 22.81 5.31
C ALA A 111 -6.82 22.92 4.93
N VAL A 112 -6.07 23.74 5.67
CA VAL A 112 -4.61 23.88 5.50
C VAL A 112 -3.89 22.60 5.92
N ASP A 113 -4.25 22.01 7.06
CA ASP A 113 -3.65 20.76 7.54
C ASP A 113 -3.91 19.61 6.58
N ILE A 114 -5.14 19.54 6.03
CA ILE A 114 -5.51 18.54 5.03
C ILE A 114 -4.64 18.69 3.78
N THR A 115 -4.50 19.91 3.27
CA THR A 115 -3.69 20.18 2.08
C THR A 115 -2.21 19.84 2.29
N ILE A 116 -1.67 20.12 3.49
CA ILE A 116 -0.30 19.76 3.85
C ILE A 116 -0.13 18.24 3.83
N LEU A 117 -1.05 17.50 4.46
CA LEU A 117 -1.02 16.04 4.50
C LEU A 117 -1.15 15.43 3.10
N GLU A 118 -2.03 15.94 2.24
CA GLU A 118 -2.16 15.48 0.86
C GLU A 118 -0.87 15.68 0.06
N THR A 119 -0.25 16.86 0.18
CA THR A 119 1.02 17.17 -0.47
C THR A 119 2.15 16.26 0.02
N GLU A 120 2.19 15.99 1.32
CA GLU A 120 3.18 15.08 1.91
C GLU A 120 2.98 13.64 1.45
N ILE A 121 1.73 13.17 1.36
CA ILE A 121 1.39 11.85 0.83
C ILE A 121 1.87 11.72 -0.62
N GLU A 122 1.60 12.70 -1.48
CA GLU A 122 2.05 12.69 -2.87
C GLU A 122 3.58 12.65 -2.98
N LYS A 123 4.27 13.46 -2.17
CA LYS A 123 5.73 13.46 -2.11
C LYS A 123 6.28 12.11 -1.70
N LEU A 124 5.72 11.49 -0.66
CA LEU A 124 6.14 10.17 -0.16
C LEU A 124 5.88 9.08 -1.21
N GLN A 125 4.75 9.14 -1.93
CA GLN A 125 4.46 8.21 -3.02
C GLN A 125 5.48 8.32 -4.16
N LEU A 126 5.89 9.54 -4.52
CA LEU A 126 6.92 9.75 -5.53
C LEU A 126 8.29 9.23 -5.06
N GLN A 127 8.67 9.51 -3.82
CA GLN A 127 9.89 8.99 -3.21
C GLN A 127 9.90 7.46 -3.22
N LEU A 128 8.81 6.81 -2.82
CA LEU A 128 8.68 5.36 -2.84
C LEU A 128 8.85 4.77 -4.25
N LYS A 129 8.30 5.42 -5.29
CA LYS A 129 8.47 4.99 -6.69
C LYS A 129 9.93 5.07 -7.12
N ASN A 130 10.61 6.18 -6.79
CA ASN A 130 12.01 6.38 -7.11
C ASN A 130 12.91 5.37 -6.39
N GLU A 131 12.66 5.12 -5.10
CA GLU A 131 13.40 4.12 -4.33
C GLU A 131 13.23 2.72 -4.89
N LYS A 132 12.00 2.34 -5.29
CA LYS A 132 11.76 1.05 -5.95
C LYS A 132 12.51 0.92 -7.27
N PHE A 133 12.53 1.98 -8.07
CA PHE A 133 13.28 2.00 -9.33
C PHE A 133 14.80 1.87 -9.09
N MET A 134 15.34 2.66 -8.16
CA MET A 134 16.76 2.60 -7.80
C MET A 134 17.14 1.22 -7.25
N GLN A 135 16.29 0.62 -6.42
CA GLN A 135 16.52 -0.73 -5.90
C GLN A 135 16.56 -1.77 -7.01
N ALA A 136 15.68 -1.67 -8.02
CA ALA A 136 15.71 -2.57 -9.17
C ALA A 136 17.01 -2.40 -9.98
N LYS A 137 17.40 -1.15 -10.26
CA LYS A 137 18.63 -0.82 -10.97
C LYS A 137 19.87 -1.35 -10.23
N TYR A 138 19.96 -1.18 -8.91
CA TYR A 138 21.08 -1.69 -8.14
C TYR A 138 21.16 -3.21 -8.11
N LYS A 139 20.01 -3.91 -8.18
CA LYS A 139 20.01 -5.37 -8.32
C LYS A 139 20.55 -5.82 -9.67
N GLU A 140 20.19 -5.12 -10.73
CA GLU A 140 20.70 -5.38 -12.08
C GLU A 140 22.23 -5.14 -12.15
N GLU A 141 22.70 -3.99 -11.67
CA GLU A 141 24.14 -3.67 -11.62
C GLU A 141 24.92 -4.68 -10.78
N LEU A 142 24.34 -5.17 -9.67
CA LEU A 142 24.97 -6.21 -8.84
C LEU A 142 25.11 -7.54 -9.62
N GLN A 143 24.07 -7.94 -10.36
CA GLN A 143 24.11 -9.16 -11.18
C GLN A 143 25.16 -9.06 -12.28
N GLU A 144 25.25 -7.92 -12.97
CA GLU A 144 26.28 -7.69 -13.98
C GLU A 144 27.69 -7.75 -13.38
N ALA A 145 27.90 -7.12 -12.22
CA ALA A 145 29.17 -7.15 -11.52
C ALA A 145 29.57 -8.58 -11.09
N GLU A 146 28.62 -9.40 -10.66
CA GLU A 146 28.85 -10.82 -10.33
C GLU A 146 29.29 -11.63 -11.55
N VAL A 147 28.70 -11.38 -12.73
CA VAL A 147 29.09 -12.02 -13.99
C VAL A 147 30.52 -11.64 -14.37
N VAL A 148 30.83 -10.34 -14.41
CA VAL A 148 32.18 -9.86 -14.76
C VAL A 148 33.23 -10.40 -13.78
N LEU A 149 32.90 -10.45 -12.48
CA LEU A 149 33.80 -10.99 -11.47
C LEU A 149 34.03 -12.49 -11.64
N HIS A 150 33.03 -13.24 -12.11
CA HIS A 150 33.19 -14.64 -12.45
C HIS A 150 34.09 -14.83 -13.68
N GLU A 151 33.85 -14.10 -14.77
CA GLU A 151 34.69 -14.13 -15.98
C GLU A 151 36.15 -13.78 -15.68
N GLN A 152 36.38 -12.76 -14.85
CA GLN A 152 37.74 -12.38 -14.43
C GLN A 152 38.44 -13.48 -13.64
N LYS A 153 37.71 -14.21 -12.79
CA LYS A 153 38.27 -15.37 -12.07
C LYS A 153 38.64 -16.50 -13.02
N GLU A 154 37.79 -16.82 -14.00
CA GLU A 154 38.10 -17.85 -14.98
C GLU A 154 39.35 -17.52 -15.81
N VAL A 155 39.48 -16.27 -16.26
CA VAL A 155 40.67 -15.81 -16.99
C VAL A 155 41.91 -15.88 -16.09
N LEU A 156 41.81 -15.44 -14.84
CA LEU A 156 42.93 -15.47 -13.90
C LEU A 156 43.37 -16.91 -13.62
N GLU A 157 42.44 -17.82 -13.37
CA GLU A 157 42.70 -19.25 -13.14
C GLU A 157 43.31 -19.91 -14.38
N GLY A 158 42.89 -19.51 -15.59
CA GLY A 158 43.47 -19.98 -16.85
C GLY A 158 44.92 -19.52 -17.07
N ILE A 159 45.21 -18.23 -16.85
CA ILE A 159 46.56 -17.67 -17.02
C ILE A 159 47.53 -18.18 -15.94
N LEU A 160 47.05 -18.28 -14.71
CA LEU A 160 47.83 -18.78 -13.57
C LEU A 160 47.81 -20.31 -13.45
N ALA A 161 47.25 -21.02 -14.43
CA ALA A 161 47.26 -22.46 -14.44
C ALA A 161 48.72 -22.95 -14.38
N PRO A 162 49.06 -23.91 -13.49
CA PRO A 162 50.45 -24.28 -13.22
C PRO A 162 51.26 -24.62 -14.49
N HIS A 163 50.62 -25.31 -15.44
CA HIS A 163 51.23 -25.68 -16.71
C HIS A 163 51.55 -24.47 -17.62
N VAL A 164 50.73 -23.41 -17.59
CA VAL A 164 50.96 -22.17 -18.35
C VAL A 164 52.13 -21.41 -17.76
N VAL A 165 52.18 -21.30 -16.43
CA VAL A 165 53.28 -20.65 -15.71
C VAL A 165 54.61 -21.35 -15.99
N THR A 166 54.65 -22.68 -15.86
CA THR A 166 55.87 -23.46 -16.18
C THR A 166 56.26 -23.32 -17.65
N ASN A 167 55.30 -23.32 -18.58
CA ASN A 167 55.59 -23.14 -20.00
C ASN A 167 56.15 -21.74 -20.31
N MET A 168 55.64 -20.70 -19.65
CA MET A 168 56.17 -19.34 -19.77
C MET A 168 57.59 -19.22 -19.20
N GLU A 169 57.86 -19.86 -18.06
CA GLU A 169 59.20 -19.92 -17.48
C GLU A 169 60.19 -20.62 -18.41
N VAL A 170 59.82 -21.79 -18.95
CA VAL A 170 60.64 -22.52 -19.94
C VAL A 170 60.86 -21.69 -21.21
N ALA A 171 59.82 -21.03 -21.72
CA ALA A 171 59.94 -20.16 -22.89
C ALA A 171 60.89 -18.98 -22.62
N ARG A 172 60.82 -18.39 -21.42
CA ARG A 172 61.71 -17.31 -20.98
C ARG A 172 63.17 -17.78 -20.92
N GLU A 173 63.43 -18.96 -20.36
CA GLU A 173 64.79 -19.53 -20.31
C GLU A 173 65.34 -19.80 -21.72
N LYS A 174 64.52 -20.37 -22.61
CA LYS A 174 64.91 -20.61 -24.01
C LYS A 174 65.24 -19.30 -24.74
N LEU A 175 64.45 -18.24 -24.54
CA LEU A 175 64.73 -16.93 -25.13
C LEU A 175 66.03 -16.31 -24.60
N LEU A 176 66.30 -16.45 -23.30
CA LEU A 176 67.57 -16.00 -22.71
C LEU A 176 68.75 -16.73 -23.33
N PHE A 177 68.65 -18.05 -23.49
CA PHE A 177 69.70 -18.85 -24.14
C PHE A 177 69.95 -18.41 -25.59
N ILE A 178 68.89 -18.23 -26.39
CA ILE A 178 69.00 -17.72 -27.77
C ILE A 178 69.68 -16.35 -27.79
N GLN A 179 69.28 -15.45 -26.90
CA GLN A 179 69.85 -14.10 -26.80
C GLN A 179 71.34 -14.15 -26.46
N THR A 180 71.75 -14.98 -25.50
CA THR A 180 73.17 -15.15 -25.13
C THR A 180 73.98 -15.67 -26.31
N ASN A 181 73.50 -16.73 -26.98
CA ASN A 181 74.19 -17.29 -28.13
C ASN A 181 74.27 -16.30 -29.29
N GLN A 182 73.21 -15.53 -29.54
CA GLN A 182 73.21 -14.50 -30.57
C GLN A 182 74.28 -13.45 -30.29
N ASN A 183 74.39 -12.98 -29.04
CA ASN A 183 75.45 -12.04 -28.64
C ASN A 183 76.85 -12.64 -28.82
N GLU A 184 77.04 -13.92 -28.53
CA GLU A 184 78.32 -14.61 -28.72
C GLU A 184 78.69 -14.74 -30.20
N VAL A 185 77.71 -15.09 -31.05
CA VAL A 185 77.88 -15.17 -32.51
C VAL A 185 78.19 -13.78 -33.08
N GLU A 186 77.49 -12.73 -32.67
CA GLU A 186 77.79 -11.35 -33.08
C GLU A 186 79.21 -10.95 -32.68
N ALA A 187 79.63 -11.26 -31.45
CA ALA A 187 80.99 -11.02 -30.98
C ALA A 187 82.04 -11.85 -31.73
N ALA A 188 81.70 -13.06 -32.19
CA ALA A 188 82.58 -13.89 -33.01
C ALA A 188 82.69 -13.33 -34.44
N ILE A 189 81.57 -12.89 -35.03
CA ILE A 189 81.53 -12.24 -36.35
C ILE A 189 82.40 -10.98 -36.34
N GLU A 190 82.32 -10.14 -35.29
CA GLU A 190 83.17 -8.96 -35.17
C GLU A 190 84.67 -9.31 -35.04
N ARG A 191 85.00 -10.38 -34.31
CA ARG A 191 86.38 -10.90 -34.25
C ARG A 191 86.89 -11.39 -35.61
N VAL A 192 86.06 -12.12 -36.37
CA VAL A 192 86.41 -12.59 -37.72
C VAL A 192 86.58 -11.41 -38.67
N LYS A 193 85.64 -10.45 -38.67
CA LYS A 193 85.71 -9.22 -39.46
C LYS A 193 87.05 -8.52 -39.23
N LEU A 194 87.41 -8.25 -37.97
CA LEU A 194 88.69 -7.62 -37.60
C LEU A 194 89.90 -8.43 -38.09
N ALA A 195 89.89 -9.76 -37.97
CA ALA A 195 90.97 -10.62 -38.45
C ALA A 195 91.08 -10.65 -39.99
N THR A 196 89.97 -10.48 -40.70
CA THR A 196 89.92 -10.46 -42.18
C THR A 196 90.28 -9.13 -42.83
N VAL A 197 90.42 -8.03 -42.07
CA VAL A 197 90.84 -6.71 -42.60
C VAL A 197 92.25 -6.73 -43.22
N HIS A 198 93.07 -7.73 -42.90
CA HIS A 198 94.45 -7.87 -43.41
C HIS A 198 94.65 -8.98 -44.45
N LEU A 199 93.59 -9.63 -44.92
CA LEU A 199 93.67 -10.64 -45.98
C LEU A 199 93.59 -9.97 -47.38
N PRO A 200 94.47 -10.33 -48.33
CA PRO A 200 94.47 -9.75 -49.66
C PRO A 200 93.22 -10.17 -50.43
N SER A 201 92.64 -9.22 -51.19
CA SER A 201 91.42 -9.38 -51.98
C SER A 201 91.60 -10.24 -53.24
N HIS A 202 92.05 -11.49 -53.07
CA HIS A 202 92.08 -12.50 -54.14
C HIS A 202 91.88 -13.90 -53.56
N SER A 203 90.63 -14.33 -53.45
CA SER A 203 90.26 -15.75 -53.57
C SER A 203 88.76 -15.85 -53.78
N ASP A 204 88.38 -16.49 -54.89
CA ASP A 204 87.01 -16.85 -55.24
C ASP A 204 86.44 -17.88 -54.25
N PHE A 205 85.93 -17.41 -53.12
CA PHE A 205 85.22 -18.25 -52.15
C PHE A 205 83.80 -17.73 -51.98
N THR A 206 82.84 -18.41 -52.59
CA THR A 206 81.41 -18.12 -52.43
C THR A 206 80.87 -18.89 -51.22
N PRO A 207 80.13 -18.24 -50.28
CA PRO A 207 79.62 -18.88 -49.06
C PRO A 207 78.49 -19.90 -49.24
N ASP A 208 78.15 -20.31 -50.47
CA ASP A 208 76.94 -21.10 -50.75
C ASP A 208 77.12 -22.63 -50.67
N GLN A 209 78.28 -23.15 -50.24
CA GLN A 209 78.55 -24.60 -50.29
C GLN A 209 78.53 -25.36 -48.96
N ILE A 210 78.15 -24.75 -47.83
CA ILE A 210 78.19 -25.44 -46.52
C ILE A 210 76.79 -25.74 -45.94
N ILE A 211 75.69 -25.30 -46.56
CA ILE A 211 74.33 -25.61 -46.06
C ILE A 211 73.64 -26.71 -46.90
N SER A 212 74.35 -27.79 -47.19
CA SER A 212 73.73 -28.93 -47.90
C SER A 212 74.21 -30.30 -47.45
N ASN A 213 74.60 -30.46 -46.18
CA ASN A 213 74.75 -31.78 -45.56
C ASN A 213 74.66 -31.68 -44.03
N GLU A 214 73.45 -31.54 -43.51
CA GLU A 214 73.06 -32.16 -42.24
C GLU A 214 71.53 -32.29 -42.23
N VAL A 215 71.09 -33.37 -42.87
CA VAL A 215 69.76 -33.94 -42.71
C VAL A 215 69.64 -34.38 -41.25
N PHE A 216 69.02 -33.55 -40.41
CA PHE A 216 68.45 -34.04 -39.16
C PHE A 216 67.20 -34.84 -39.52
N GLN A 217 67.38 -36.16 -39.45
CA GLN A 217 66.31 -37.13 -39.45
C GLN A 217 65.32 -36.79 -38.33
N ASN A 218 64.06 -36.69 -38.72
CA ASN A 218 62.93 -36.90 -37.82
C ASN A 218 63.05 -38.31 -37.22
N ASP A 219 62.88 -38.43 -35.91
CA ASP A 219 62.31 -39.61 -35.26
C ASP A 219 61.54 -39.15 -34.01
N GLU A 220 60.25 -39.54 -34.00
CA GLU A 220 59.24 -39.68 -32.93
C GLU A 220 59.05 -38.60 -31.85
#